data_AF-A0A2N9JFX5-F1
#
_entry.id   AF-A0A2N9JFX5-F1
#
_cell.length_a   1.000
_cell.length_b   1.000
_cell.length_c   1.000
_cell.angle_alpha   90.00
_cell.angle_beta   90.00
_cell.angle_gamma   90.00
#
_symmetry.space_group_name_H-M   'P 1'
#
loop_
_entity.id
_entity.type
_entity.pdbx_description
1 polymer ?
#
loop_
_entity_poly.entity_id
_entity_poly.type
_entity_poly.pdbx_seq_one_letter_code
_entity_poly.pdbx_strand_id
1 'polypeptide(L)'
;MRNRIVLDGAATIFFLTTRKPHQGRVISGYYHVGWYTEGTQGAVNRDYALAADKMHFIDPILASDLAEPLAAIGSTQFRTMKPIDVETVATLRRICDERPDRTAEYLGEVERIEAFARARSGYAYPSWGREAGFSWADAPEYYQTDAELSKVPNSSRNRKWRCRECGYVIKSGALLKKCPLCKQMATLAPAEEGA
;
A
#
# COMPACT_ATOMS: atom_id res chain seq x y z
N MET A 1 0.08 -3.20 -9.89
CA MET A 1 0.97 -3.85 -8.91
C MET A 1 0.30 -5.09 -8.32
N ARG A 2 -0.75 -4.95 -7.49
CA ARG A 2 -1.39 -6.09 -6.79
C ARG A 2 -1.92 -7.19 -7.71
N ASN A 3 -2.57 -6.84 -8.82
CA ASN A 3 -2.96 -7.80 -9.87
C ASN A 3 -1.77 -8.67 -10.33
N ARG A 4 -0.62 -8.05 -10.60
CA ARG A 4 0.57 -8.78 -11.07
C ARG A 4 1.18 -9.66 -9.99
N ILE A 5 1.16 -9.22 -8.74
CA ILE A 5 1.61 -10.02 -7.58
C ILE A 5 0.82 -11.33 -7.50
N VAL A 6 -0.52 -11.25 -7.62
CA VAL A 6 -1.39 -12.43 -7.59
C VAL A 6 -1.19 -13.30 -8.83
N LEU A 7 -1.19 -12.71 -10.03
CA LEU A 7 -1.06 -13.47 -11.28
C LEU A 7 0.29 -14.19 -11.43
N ASP A 8 1.37 -13.58 -10.95
CA ASP A 8 2.71 -14.16 -11.04
C ASP A 8 3.00 -15.11 -9.86
N GLY A 9 2.08 -15.25 -8.91
CA GLY A 9 2.31 -16.02 -7.68
C GLY A 9 3.45 -15.46 -6.82
N ALA A 10 3.70 -14.14 -6.90
CA ALA A 10 4.79 -13.51 -6.17
C ALA A 10 4.44 -13.41 -4.68
N ALA A 11 5.09 -14.23 -3.86
CA ALA A 11 4.83 -14.24 -2.42
C ALA A 11 5.64 -13.20 -1.63
N THR A 12 6.67 -12.58 -2.21
CA THR A 12 7.55 -11.63 -1.49
C THR A 12 7.60 -10.27 -2.17
N ILE A 13 7.39 -9.21 -1.39
CA ILE A 13 7.46 -7.81 -1.82
C ILE A 13 8.61 -7.14 -1.07
N PHE A 14 9.70 -6.81 -1.77
CA PHE A 14 10.81 -6.06 -1.18
C PHE A 14 10.56 -4.55 -1.26
N PHE A 15 10.94 -3.84 -0.20
CA PHE A 15 10.87 -2.38 -0.15
C PHE A 15 12.19 -1.77 -0.58
N LEU A 16 12.23 -1.32 -1.83
CA LEU A 16 13.33 -0.55 -2.39
C LEU A 16 12.92 0.91 -2.51
N THR A 17 13.51 1.79 -1.69
CA THR A 17 13.11 3.21 -1.58
C THR A 17 14.28 4.16 -1.79
N THR A 18 14.01 5.37 -2.26
CA THR A 18 15.02 6.45 -2.32
C THR A 18 14.85 7.34 -1.09
N ARG A 19 15.81 7.33 -0.16
CA ARG A 19 15.75 8.18 1.05
C ARG A 19 16.18 9.62 0.79
N LYS A 20 17.18 9.83 -0.06
CA LYS A 20 17.66 11.15 -0.49
C LYS A 20 17.99 11.16 -1.98
N PRO A 21 17.75 12.27 -2.71
CA PRO A 21 17.94 12.35 -4.18
C PRO A 21 19.33 11.94 -4.72
N HIS A 22 20.35 11.82 -3.86
CA HIS A 22 21.73 11.51 -4.25
C HIS A 22 22.35 10.32 -3.51
N GLN A 23 21.61 9.68 -2.59
CA GLN A 23 22.14 8.53 -1.83
C GLN A 23 21.88 7.19 -2.51
N GLY A 24 21.21 7.17 -3.66
CA GLY A 24 20.76 5.93 -4.27
C GLY A 24 19.56 5.31 -3.54
N ARG A 25 19.21 4.09 -3.93
CA ARG A 25 18.09 3.36 -3.36
C ARG A 25 18.57 2.42 -2.26
N VAL A 26 17.72 2.22 -1.26
CA VAL A 26 17.96 1.32 -0.14
C VAL A 26 16.91 0.22 -0.10
N ILE A 27 17.34 -0.99 0.21
CA ILE A 27 16.47 -2.09 0.62
C ILE A 27 16.19 -1.92 2.11
N SER A 28 14.92 -1.82 2.49
CA SER A 28 14.51 -1.58 3.89
C SER A 28 13.83 -2.77 4.54
N GLY A 29 13.56 -3.85 3.79
CA GLY A 29 12.87 -5.04 4.28
C GLY A 29 11.94 -5.63 3.23
N TYR A 30 11.05 -6.51 3.68
CA TYR A 30 10.07 -7.16 2.82
C TYR A 30 8.77 -7.51 3.54
N TYR A 31 7.71 -7.73 2.75
CA TYR A 31 6.53 -8.48 3.15
C TYR A 31 6.52 -9.85 2.49
N HIS A 32 6.18 -10.88 3.25
CA HIS A 32 5.71 -12.14 2.72
C HIS A 32 4.17 -12.09 2.69
N VAL A 33 3.59 -12.33 1.53
CA VAL A 33 2.14 -12.33 1.31
C VAL A 33 1.61 -13.72 1.56
N GLY A 34 0.82 -13.88 2.62
CA GLY A 34 0.20 -15.15 2.96
C GLY A 34 -1.24 -15.29 2.44
N TRP A 35 -1.88 -14.18 2.10
CA TRP A 35 -3.29 -14.21 1.69
C TRP A 35 -3.66 -13.05 0.76
N TYR A 36 -4.66 -13.27 -0.09
CA TYR A 36 -5.27 -12.23 -0.91
C TYR A 36 -6.76 -12.48 -1.16
N THR A 37 -7.48 -11.42 -1.50
CA THR A 37 -8.86 -11.47 -2.01
C THR A 37 -9.11 -10.33 -2.99
N GLU A 38 -10.22 -10.38 -3.73
CA GLU A 38 -10.67 -9.24 -4.52
C GLU A 38 -11.11 -8.09 -3.61
N GLY A 39 -10.67 -6.86 -3.92
CA GLY A 39 -10.98 -5.70 -3.09
C GLY A 39 -12.40 -5.16 -3.33
N THR A 40 -12.96 -4.47 -2.34
CA THR A 40 -14.23 -3.73 -2.47
C THR A 40 -14.19 -2.71 -3.63
N GLN A 41 -15.28 -2.62 -4.39
CA GLN A 41 -15.44 -1.92 -5.68
C GLN A 41 -14.74 -2.58 -6.89
N GLY A 42 -15.05 -3.85 -7.10
CA GLY A 42 -15.19 -4.52 -8.40
C GLY A 42 -14.27 -4.02 -9.51
N ALA A 43 -13.12 -4.69 -9.66
CA ALA A 43 -12.47 -5.03 -10.92
C ALA A 43 -12.50 -4.01 -12.09
N VAL A 44 -12.28 -2.72 -11.84
CA VAL A 44 -11.53 -1.93 -12.83
C VAL A 44 -10.07 -2.35 -12.65
N ASN A 45 -9.67 -3.45 -13.32
CA ASN A 45 -8.30 -3.99 -13.40
C ASN A 45 -7.85 -5.08 -12.39
N ARG A 46 -8.75 -5.94 -11.88
CA ARG A 46 -8.40 -7.03 -10.92
C ARG A 46 -7.58 -6.51 -9.73
N ASP A 47 -8.12 -5.51 -9.03
CA ASP A 47 -7.46 -4.91 -7.89
C ASP A 47 -7.69 -5.74 -6.63
N TYR A 48 -6.67 -6.46 -6.19
CA TYR A 48 -6.71 -7.33 -5.01
C TYR A 48 -6.40 -6.56 -3.73
N ALA A 49 -6.96 -7.02 -2.61
CA ALA A 49 -6.42 -6.77 -1.27
C ALA A 49 -5.40 -7.87 -0.95
N LEU A 50 -4.22 -7.48 -0.48
CA LEU A 50 -3.14 -8.39 -0.09
C LEU A 50 -2.93 -8.30 1.43
N ALA A 51 -2.69 -9.44 2.06
CA ALA A 51 -2.35 -9.54 3.46
C ALA A 51 -0.97 -10.21 3.61
N ALA A 52 -0.09 -9.52 4.32
CA ALA A 52 1.18 -10.09 4.72
C ALA A 52 0.98 -10.98 5.95
N ASP A 53 1.52 -12.20 5.93
CA ASP A 53 1.60 -13.07 7.11
C ASP A 53 2.91 -12.86 7.88
N LYS A 54 3.96 -12.40 7.18
CA LYS A 54 5.23 -11.97 7.76
C LYS A 54 5.66 -10.62 7.21
N MET A 55 6.19 -9.80 8.10
CA MET A 55 6.88 -8.55 7.79
C MET A 55 8.28 -8.65 8.41
N HIS A 56 9.29 -8.16 7.70
CA HIS A 56 10.66 -8.11 8.21
C HIS A 56 11.32 -6.84 7.72
N PHE A 57 11.43 -5.85 8.60
CA PHE A 57 12.16 -4.61 8.34
C PHE A 57 13.57 -4.68 8.89
N ILE A 58 14.48 -3.97 8.26
CA ILE A 58 15.90 -3.98 8.60
C ILE A 58 16.45 -2.55 8.62
N ASP A 59 17.62 -2.38 9.23
CA ASP A 59 18.43 -1.21 8.98
C ASP A 59 18.77 -1.16 7.47
N PRO A 60 18.41 -0.08 6.74
CA PRO A 60 18.43 -0.11 5.29
C PRO A 60 19.82 -0.30 4.70
N ILE A 61 19.89 -1.13 3.67
CA ILE A 61 21.11 -1.43 2.93
C ILE A 61 21.07 -0.67 1.61
N LEU A 62 22.12 0.07 1.28
CA LEU A 62 22.25 0.69 -0.05
C LEU A 62 22.28 -0.42 -1.11
N ALA A 63 21.50 -0.25 -2.17
CA ALA A 63 21.45 -1.24 -3.24
C ALA A 63 22.82 -1.44 -3.89
N SER A 64 23.65 -0.39 -3.96
CA SER A 64 25.03 -0.44 -4.45
C SER A 64 25.97 -1.31 -3.60
N ASP A 65 25.62 -1.55 -2.34
CA ASP A 65 26.47 -2.29 -1.39
C ASP A 65 26.18 -3.80 -1.41
N LEU A 66 25.20 -4.22 -2.22
CA LEU A 66 24.90 -5.63 -2.42
C LEU A 66 25.91 -6.25 -3.40
N ALA A 67 26.12 -7.56 -3.29
CA ALA A 67 26.90 -8.28 -4.29
C ALA A 67 26.18 -8.30 -5.65
N GLU A 68 26.93 -8.33 -6.75
CA GLU A 68 26.33 -8.57 -8.07
C GLU A 68 25.71 -9.97 -8.15
N PRO A 69 24.59 -10.16 -8.88
CA PRO A 69 23.89 -9.19 -9.73
C PRO A 69 22.88 -8.28 -8.99
N LEU A 70 22.76 -8.40 -7.66
CA LEU A 70 21.73 -7.69 -6.88
C LEU A 70 21.92 -6.18 -6.90
N ALA A 71 23.17 -5.70 -6.91
CA ALA A 71 23.45 -4.28 -7.01
C ALA A 71 22.93 -3.67 -8.31
N ALA A 72 23.20 -4.30 -9.46
CA ALA A 72 22.65 -3.86 -10.73
C ALA A 72 21.11 -3.91 -10.74
N ILE A 73 20.51 -5.00 -10.24
CA ILE A 73 19.05 -5.17 -10.18
C ILE A 73 18.41 -4.07 -9.32
N GLY A 74 18.95 -3.86 -8.12
CA GLY A 74 18.51 -2.88 -7.12
C GLY A 74 18.87 -1.43 -7.45
N SER A 75 19.70 -1.18 -8.47
CA SER A 75 20.05 0.17 -8.94
C SER A 75 19.33 0.58 -10.25
N THR A 76 18.73 -0.37 -10.96
CA THR A 76 17.89 -0.12 -12.16
C THR A 76 16.60 0.67 -11.86
N GLN A 77 16.40 1.85 -12.44
CA GLN A 77 15.15 2.61 -12.28
C GLN A 77 13.91 1.81 -12.74
N PHE A 78 12.82 1.93 -11.99
CA PHE A 78 11.50 1.40 -12.35
C PHE A 78 10.42 2.31 -11.75
N ARG A 79 9.22 2.29 -12.33
CA ARG A 79 8.14 3.21 -11.92
C ARG A 79 7.49 2.82 -10.59
N THR A 80 6.87 1.64 -10.55
CA THR A 80 6.06 1.21 -9.38
C THR A 80 6.56 -0.11 -8.79
N MET A 81 6.93 -1.05 -9.65
CA MET A 81 7.49 -2.35 -9.25
C MET A 81 8.43 -2.85 -10.33
N LYS A 82 9.36 -3.74 -9.95
CA LYS A 82 10.19 -4.51 -10.86
C LYS A 82 10.07 -5.99 -10.47
N PRO A 83 9.48 -6.84 -11.34
CA PRO A 83 9.56 -8.28 -11.16
C PRO A 83 11.01 -8.75 -11.16
N ILE A 84 11.31 -9.73 -10.33
CA ILE A 84 12.62 -10.38 -10.19
C ILE A 84 12.39 -11.89 -10.12
N ASP A 85 13.39 -12.66 -10.52
CA ASP A 85 13.34 -14.12 -10.53
C ASP A 85 13.44 -14.72 -9.11
N VAL A 86 13.18 -16.02 -9.03
CA VAL A 86 13.10 -16.76 -7.76
C VAL A 86 14.44 -16.81 -7.03
N GLU A 87 15.57 -16.88 -7.75
CA GLU A 87 16.91 -16.94 -7.15
C GLU A 87 17.27 -15.58 -6.53
N THR A 88 16.97 -14.49 -7.24
CA THR A 88 17.09 -13.12 -6.74
C THR A 88 16.24 -12.92 -5.48
N VAL A 89 14.98 -13.39 -5.48
CA VAL A 89 14.08 -13.32 -4.31
C VAL A 89 14.67 -14.08 -3.12
N ALA A 90 15.11 -15.32 -3.32
CA ALA A 90 15.68 -16.14 -2.25
C ALA A 90 16.92 -15.49 -1.63
N THR A 91 17.81 -14.94 -2.47
CA THR A 91 19.04 -14.29 -2.02
C THR A 91 18.75 -13.00 -1.25
N LEU A 92 17.88 -12.13 -1.77
CA LEU A 92 17.49 -10.90 -1.08
C LEU A 92 16.78 -11.16 0.25
N ARG A 93 15.90 -12.18 0.29
CA ARG A 93 15.23 -12.59 1.51
C ARG A 93 16.23 -13.05 2.56
N ARG A 94 17.18 -13.91 2.18
CA ARG A 94 18.25 -14.36 3.08
C ARG A 94 19.07 -13.19 3.63
N ILE A 95 19.47 -12.24 2.78
CA ILE A 95 20.19 -11.03 3.21
C ILE A 95 19.37 -10.23 4.24
N CYS A 96 18.05 -10.14 4.07
CA CYS A 96 17.20 -9.45 5.05
C CYS A 96 17.05 -10.27 6.34
N ASP A 97 16.81 -11.58 6.24
CA ASP A 97 16.62 -12.48 7.38
C ASP A 97 17.88 -12.60 8.26
N GLU A 98 19.08 -12.42 7.69
CA GLU A 98 20.36 -12.37 8.42
C GLU A 98 20.59 -11.06 9.19
N ARG A 99 19.74 -10.04 9.00
CA ARG A 99 19.85 -8.75 9.69
C ARG A 99 18.93 -8.69 10.90
N PRO A 100 19.26 -7.87 11.91
CA PRO A 100 18.35 -7.60 13.02
C PRO A 100 16.98 -7.15 12.52
N ASP A 101 15.93 -7.77 13.05
CA ASP A 101 14.55 -7.40 12.75
C ASP A 101 14.22 -6.06 13.43
N ARG A 102 13.84 -5.09 12.61
CA ARG A 102 13.44 -3.73 13.00
C ARG A 102 11.94 -3.47 12.87
N THR A 103 11.15 -4.53 12.73
CA THR A 103 9.70 -4.42 12.48
C THR A 103 8.97 -3.75 13.64
N ALA A 104 9.37 -4.04 14.89
CA ALA A 104 8.77 -3.41 16.07
C ALA A 104 9.02 -1.90 16.10
N GLU A 105 10.27 -1.46 15.82
CA GLU A 105 10.61 -0.04 15.75
C GLU A 105 9.87 0.67 14.60
N TYR A 106 9.73 0.00 13.45
CA TYR A 106 8.94 0.52 12.34
C TYR A 106 7.47 0.75 12.72
N LEU A 107 6.84 -0.23 13.36
CA LEU A 107 5.45 -0.11 13.82
C LEU A 107 5.29 0.97 14.88
N GLY A 108 6.23 1.08 15.82
CA GLY A 108 6.25 2.17 16.81
C GLY A 108 6.35 3.56 16.17
N GLU A 109 7.10 3.70 15.07
CA GLU A 109 7.16 4.96 14.32
C GLU A 109 5.83 5.28 13.62
N VAL A 110 5.13 4.27 13.09
CA VAL A 110 3.77 4.43 12.54
C VAL A 110 2.82 4.94 13.64
N GLU A 111 2.81 4.30 14.80
CA GLU A 111 1.99 4.70 15.95
C GLU A 111 2.31 6.14 16.41
N ARG A 112 3.60 6.50 16.46
CA ARG A 112 4.05 7.85 16.82
C ARG A 112 3.51 8.90 15.83
N ILE A 113 3.55 8.61 14.53
CA ILE A 113 3.03 9.50 13.48
C ILE A 113 1.49 9.62 13.58
N GLU A 114 0.79 8.51 13.80
CA GLU A 114 -0.67 8.51 13.98
C GLU A 114 -1.09 9.33 15.21
N ALA A 115 -0.38 9.18 16.34
CA ALA A 115 -0.61 9.95 17.55
C ALA A 115 -0.38 11.45 17.32
N PHE A 116 0.70 11.80 16.62
CA PHE A 116 0.99 13.19 16.25
C PHE A 116 -0.11 13.78 15.34
N ALA A 117 -0.56 13.04 14.32
CA ALA A 117 -1.64 13.48 13.45
C ALA A 117 -2.94 13.69 14.23
N ARG A 118 -3.29 12.74 15.10
CA ARG A 118 -4.49 12.81 15.94
C ARG A 118 -4.47 14.03 16.87
N ALA A 119 -3.32 14.32 17.49
CA ALA A 119 -3.18 15.50 18.35
C ALA A 119 -3.40 16.83 17.60
N ARG A 120 -3.15 16.87 16.28
CA ARG A 120 -3.30 18.09 15.48
C ARG A 120 -4.65 18.24 14.80
N SER A 121 -5.29 17.15 14.41
CA SER A 121 -6.51 17.21 13.60
C SER A 121 -7.67 16.37 14.12
N GLY A 122 -7.50 15.64 15.23
CA GLY A 122 -8.46 14.65 15.71
C GLY A 122 -8.44 13.33 14.93
N TYR A 123 -7.59 13.19 13.92
CA TYR A 123 -7.55 12.02 13.02
C TYR A 123 -6.15 11.42 12.91
N ALA A 124 -6.04 10.10 13.02
CA ALA A 124 -4.82 9.36 12.67
C ALA A 124 -4.49 9.46 11.17
N TYR A 125 -5.54 9.38 10.33
CA TYR A 125 -5.44 9.59 8.87
C TYR A 125 -6.41 10.68 8.43
N PRO A 126 -6.00 11.96 8.43
CA PRO A 126 -6.90 13.09 8.16
C PRO A 126 -7.53 13.04 6.77
N SER A 127 -6.74 12.66 5.76
CA SER A 127 -7.23 12.53 4.38
C SER A 127 -8.29 11.43 4.22
N TRP A 128 -8.31 10.44 5.12
CA TRP A 128 -9.29 9.35 5.11
C TRP A 128 -10.39 9.55 6.15
N GLY A 129 -10.32 10.63 6.94
CA GLY A 129 -11.22 10.88 8.06
C GLY A 129 -11.20 9.74 9.09
N ARG A 130 -10.07 9.05 9.30
CA ARG A 130 -9.97 7.97 10.29
C ARG A 130 -9.40 8.50 11.59
N GLU A 131 -10.12 8.28 12.68
CA GLU A 131 -9.74 8.69 14.04
C GLU A 131 -8.63 7.80 14.62
N ALA A 132 -8.67 6.52 14.25
CA ALA A 132 -7.72 5.49 14.68
C ALA A 132 -6.92 4.87 13.51
N GLY A 133 -5.87 4.14 13.88
CA GLY A 133 -5.07 3.31 13.01
C GLY A 133 -5.89 2.28 12.21
N PHE A 134 -5.29 1.65 11.20
CA PHE A 134 -5.90 0.47 10.59
C PHE A 134 -5.64 -0.75 11.49
N SER A 135 -6.67 -1.57 11.70
CA SER A 135 -6.60 -2.81 12.46
C SER A 135 -7.21 -3.98 11.69
N TRP A 136 -6.95 -5.20 12.14
CA TRP A 136 -7.61 -6.39 11.56
C TRP A 136 -9.14 -6.39 11.71
N ALA A 137 -9.70 -5.64 12.65
CA ALA A 137 -11.15 -5.46 12.78
C ALA A 137 -11.74 -4.63 11.63
N ASP A 138 -10.93 -3.79 10.97
CA ASP A 138 -11.36 -3.04 9.78
C ASP A 138 -11.38 -3.93 8.53
N ALA A 139 -10.52 -4.94 8.48
CA ALA A 139 -10.22 -5.71 7.28
C ALA A 139 -11.45 -6.33 6.59
N PRO A 140 -12.44 -6.91 7.32
CA PRO A 140 -13.62 -7.50 6.70
C PRO A 140 -14.39 -6.54 5.79
N GLU A 141 -14.47 -5.25 6.14
CA GLU A 141 -15.18 -4.25 5.32
C GLU A 141 -14.51 -4.03 3.96
N TYR A 142 -13.21 -4.30 3.84
CA TYR A 142 -12.44 -4.06 2.62
C TYR A 142 -12.46 -5.24 1.65
N TYR A 143 -13.01 -6.39 2.07
CA TYR A 143 -13.11 -7.61 1.28
C TYR A 143 -14.49 -7.73 0.60
N GLN A 144 -14.54 -8.48 -0.50
CA GLN A 144 -15.81 -8.77 -1.18
C GLN A 144 -16.54 -9.94 -0.50
N THR A 145 -17.82 -9.73 -0.16
CA THR A 145 -18.74 -10.77 0.33
C THR A 145 -20.06 -10.71 -0.46
N ASP A 146 -20.01 -11.03 -1.77
CA ASP A 146 -21.21 -11.41 -2.57
C ASP A 146 -22.00 -10.33 -3.34
N ALA A 147 -21.49 -9.10 -3.58
CA ALA A 147 -22.21 -8.08 -4.38
C ALA A 147 -21.59 -7.79 -5.78
N GLU A 148 -22.46 -7.57 -6.79
CA GLU A 148 -22.06 -6.93 -8.06
C GLU A 148 -21.69 -5.47 -7.82
N LEU A 149 -20.40 -5.18 -7.74
CA LEU A 149 -19.91 -3.83 -7.44
C LEU A 149 -19.73 -3.00 -8.71
N SER A 150 -20.18 -1.74 -8.66
CA SER A 150 -19.96 -0.77 -9.73
C SER A 150 -18.46 -0.58 -9.99
N LYS A 151 -18.04 -0.78 -11.24
CA LYS A 151 -16.67 -0.52 -11.72
C LYS A 151 -16.37 0.97 -11.72
N VAL A 152 -15.72 1.48 -10.69
CA VAL A 152 -15.30 2.90 -10.59
C VAL A 152 -13.78 3.01 -10.85
N PRO A 153 -13.32 3.94 -11.72
CA PRO A 153 -11.89 4.14 -11.93
C PRO A 153 -11.19 4.63 -10.65
N ASN A 154 -9.95 4.19 -10.43
CA ASN A 154 -9.13 4.61 -9.29
C ASN A 154 -8.46 5.99 -9.49
N SER A 155 -8.77 6.69 -10.57
CA SER A 155 -8.31 8.04 -10.86
C SER A 155 -9.49 8.95 -11.25
N SER A 156 -9.36 10.23 -10.93
CA SER A 156 -10.32 11.28 -11.30
C SER A 156 -9.55 12.45 -11.92
N ARG A 157 -10.06 13.01 -13.03
CA ARG A 157 -9.43 14.12 -13.76
C ARG A 157 -9.18 15.33 -12.86
N ASN A 158 -10.14 15.64 -11.98
CA ASN A 158 -10.11 16.79 -11.08
C ASN A 158 -9.72 16.42 -9.64
N ARG A 159 -9.36 15.15 -9.39
CA ARG A 159 -9.04 14.60 -8.05
C ARG A 159 -10.16 14.82 -7.02
N LYS A 160 -11.42 14.95 -7.48
CA LYS A 160 -12.60 15.07 -6.63
C LYS A 160 -13.46 13.82 -6.75
N TRP A 161 -14.02 13.40 -5.61
CA TRP A 161 -14.88 12.24 -5.50
C TRP A 161 -16.11 12.61 -4.70
N ARG A 162 -17.30 12.35 -5.23
CA ARG A 162 -18.59 12.57 -4.56
C ARG A 162 -19.10 11.25 -4.00
N CYS A 163 -19.52 11.27 -2.74
CA CYS A 163 -20.23 10.16 -2.12
C CYS A 163 -21.68 10.13 -2.62
N ARG A 164 -22.12 8.97 -3.13
CA ARG A 164 -23.51 8.77 -3.58
C ARG A 164 -24.51 8.70 -2.42
N GLU A 165 -24.07 8.35 -1.23
CA GLU A 165 -24.95 8.23 -0.05
C GLU A 165 -25.16 9.56 0.68
N CYS A 166 -24.09 10.33 0.92
CA CYS A 166 -24.18 11.57 1.71
C CYS A 166 -23.87 12.85 0.92
N GLY A 167 -23.56 12.75 -0.37
CA GLY A 167 -23.26 13.90 -1.23
C GLY A 167 -21.91 14.58 -1.00
N TYR A 168 -21.17 14.23 0.07
CA TYR A 168 -19.88 14.82 0.41
C TYR A 168 -18.85 14.69 -0.73
N VAL A 169 -18.13 15.79 -1.02
CA VAL A 169 -17.09 15.84 -2.05
C VAL A 169 -15.72 15.89 -1.40
N ILE A 170 -14.94 14.81 -1.54
CA ILE A 170 -13.56 14.73 -1.09
C ILE A 170 -12.58 15.07 -2.21
N LYS A 171 -11.53 15.82 -1.90
CA LYS A 171 -10.35 16.00 -2.76
C LYS A 171 -9.28 14.96 -2.40
N SER A 172 -9.02 14.01 -3.29
CA SER A 172 -8.02 12.95 -3.11
C SER A 172 -7.43 12.53 -4.45
N GLY A 173 -6.11 12.27 -4.49
CA GLY A 173 -5.43 11.82 -5.70
C GLY A 173 -5.87 10.43 -6.18
N ALA A 174 -6.41 9.60 -5.27
CA ALA A 174 -6.93 8.27 -5.55
C ALA A 174 -8.31 8.07 -4.93
N LEU A 175 -9.06 7.10 -5.45
CA LEU A 175 -10.36 6.71 -4.93
C LEU A 175 -10.20 6.10 -3.53
N LEU A 176 -10.86 6.67 -2.52
CA LEU A 176 -10.96 6.01 -1.22
C LEU A 176 -12.03 4.93 -1.27
N LYS A 177 -11.82 3.84 -0.53
CA LYS A 177 -12.80 2.75 -0.43
C LYS A 177 -13.95 3.07 0.52
N LYS A 178 -13.72 3.96 1.49
CA LYS A 178 -14.69 4.38 2.52
C LYS A 178 -14.91 5.89 2.44
N CYS A 179 -16.17 6.33 2.51
CA CYS A 179 -16.45 7.76 2.62
C CYS A 179 -15.90 8.30 3.96
N PRO A 180 -15.10 9.38 3.98
CA PRO A 180 -14.55 9.92 5.22
C PRO A 180 -15.62 10.58 6.10
N LEU A 181 -16.79 10.94 5.55
CA LEU A 181 -17.88 11.58 6.29
C LEU A 181 -18.88 10.54 6.83
N CYS A 182 -19.67 9.90 5.96
CA CYS A 182 -20.71 8.95 6.37
C CYS A 182 -20.20 7.53 6.63
N LYS A 183 -18.89 7.27 6.45
CA LYS A 183 -18.24 5.98 6.69
C LYS A 183 -18.78 4.81 5.85
N GLN A 184 -19.65 5.04 4.88
CA GLN A 184 -20.16 3.99 4.00
C GLN A 184 -19.10 3.54 2.99
N MET A 185 -18.96 2.22 2.83
CA MET A 185 -18.02 1.58 1.90
C MET A 185 -18.53 1.66 0.47
N ALA A 186 -17.60 1.77 -0.48
CA ALA A 186 -17.90 1.64 -1.91
C ALA A 186 -18.88 2.68 -2.49
N THR A 187 -18.94 3.88 -1.90
CA THR A 187 -19.93 4.91 -2.28
C THR A 187 -19.38 6.07 -3.11
N LEU A 188 -18.05 6.19 -3.21
CA LEU A 188 -17.40 7.32 -3.90
C LEU A 188 -17.35 7.08 -5.41
N ALA A 189 -17.67 8.12 -6.18
CA ALA A 189 -17.54 8.18 -7.64
C ALA A 189 -16.89 9.52 -8.05
N PRO A 190 -16.29 9.64 -9.25
CA PRO A 190 -15.77 10.91 -9.74
C PRO A 190 -16.84 12.01 -9.64
N ALA A 191 -16.48 13.14 -9.04
CA ALA A 191 -17.37 14.30 -9.07
C ALA A 191 -17.24 14.95 -10.45
N GLU A 192 -18.35 15.07 -11.17
CA GLU A 192 -18.39 15.81 -12.44
C GLU A 192 -17.83 17.23 -12.24
N GLU A 193 -17.12 17.73 -13.25
CA GLU A 193 -16.93 19.18 -13.39
C GLU A 193 -18.32 19.75 -13.62
N GLY A 194 -18.76 20.69 -12.77
CA GLY A 194 -20.13 21.19 -12.83
C GLY A 194 -20.53 21.62 -14.25
N ALA A 195 -21.79 21.35 -14.58
CA ALA A 195 -22.58 22.23 -15.42
C ALA A 195 -22.51 23.68 -14.91
#